data_AF-A0A915Z092-F1
#
_entry.id   AF-A0A915Z092-F1
#
_cell.length_a   1.000
_cell.length_b   1.000
_cell.length_c   1.000
_cell.angle_alpha   90.00
_cell.angle_beta   90.00
_cell.angle_gamma   90.00
#
_symmetry.space_group_name_H-M   'P 1'
#
loop_
_entity.id
_entity.type
_entity.pdbx_description
1 polymer ?
#
loop_
_entity_poly.entity_id
_entity_poly.type
_entity_poly.pdbx_seq_one_letter_code
_entity_poly.pdbx_strand_id
1 'polypeptide(L)'
;MLEDIISEWIGCINDYYIFNRDGNRIFEVPNIDKKLKNDMLEFVKADKALTQAEANLTQKEANLTQEKVNTSIIQQTYSTSSTSSKIFSQEVFQEIDDDFKPID
;
A
#
# COMPACT_ATOMS: atom_id res chain seq x y z
N MET A 1 20.65 -36.87 9.75
CA MET A 1 21.75 -35.92 10.04
C MET A 1 21.43 -34.51 9.58
N LEU A 2 21.20 -34.22 8.29
CA LEU A 2 20.83 -32.86 7.84
C LEU A 2 19.33 -32.55 8.06
N GLU A 3 18.45 -33.51 7.74
CA GLU A 3 17.01 -33.37 7.96
C GLU A 3 16.66 -33.14 9.43
N ASP A 4 17.37 -33.82 10.35
CA ASP A 4 17.21 -33.62 11.80
C ASP A 4 17.59 -32.20 12.21
N ILE A 5 18.72 -31.67 11.70
CA ILE A 5 19.19 -30.30 11.97
C ILE A 5 18.19 -29.27 11.44
N ILE A 6 17.68 -29.47 10.21
CA ILE A 6 16.68 -28.58 9.62
C ILE A 6 15.39 -28.63 10.43
N SER A 7 14.96 -29.82 10.85
CA SER A 7 13.74 -30.01 11.65
C SER A 7 13.85 -29.34 13.01
N GLU A 8 15.00 -29.46 13.70
CA GLU A 8 15.25 -28.77 14.96
C GLU A 8 15.28 -27.24 14.79
N TRP A 9 15.88 -26.72 13.71
CA TRP A 9 15.89 -25.29 13.42
C TRP A 9 14.48 -24.74 13.15
N ILE A 10 13.68 -25.45 12.33
CA ILE A 10 12.28 -25.08 12.07
C ILE A 10 11.46 -25.15 13.36
N GLY A 11 11.66 -26.17 14.20
CA GLY A 11 11.01 -26.30 15.50
C GLY A 11 11.33 -25.10 16.41
N CYS A 12 12.61 -24.72 16.50
CA CYS A 12 13.06 -23.55 17.25
C CYS A 12 12.34 -22.26 16.85
N ILE A 13 12.21 -22.02 15.54
CA ILE A 13 11.54 -20.85 14.99
C ILE A 13 10.05 -20.89 15.30
N ASN A 14 9.39 -22.03 15.07
CA ASN A 14 7.96 -22.19 15.33
C ASN A 14 7.64 -21.96 16.81
N ASP A 15 8.40 -22.57 17.70
CA ASP A 15 8.26 -22.39 19.14
C ASP A 15 8.42 -20.92 19.52
N TYR A 16 9.43 -20.23 18.96
CA TYR A 16 9.60 -18.79 19.18
C TYR A 16 8.33 -18.01 18.82
N TYR A 17 7.75 -18.19 17.63
CA TYR A 17 6.55 -17.45 17.22
C TYR A 17 5.30 -17.85 18.02
N ILE A 18 5.17 -19.12 18.42
CA ILE A 18 4.07 -19.57 19.29
C ILE A 18 4.16 -18.88 20.66
N PHE A 19 5.34 -18.90 21.28
CA PHE A 19 5.53 -18.33 22.63
C PHE A 19 5.48 -16.79 22.63
N ASN A 20 5.94 -16.13 21.56
CA ASN A 20 6.03 -14.67 21.47
C ASN A 20 4.84 -14.02 20.74
N ARG A 21 3.81 -14.79 20.38
CA ARG A 21 2.64 -14.31 19.62
C ARG A 21 1.97 -13.08 20.23
N ASP A 22 1.87 -13.04 21.56
CA ASP A 22 1.17 -11.98 22.30
C ASP A 22 2.09 -10.83 22.73
N GLY A 23 3.37 -10.83 22.33
CA GLY A 23 4.36 -9.79 22.64
C GLY A 23 4.79 -9.66 24.10
N ASN A 24 4.14 -10.36 25.03
CA ASN A 24 4.33 -10.23 26.48
C ASN A 24 5.14 -11.36 27.14
N ARG A 25 5.71 -12.28 26.35
CA ARG A 25 6.39 -13.48 26.87
C ARG A 25 7.79 -13.58 26.29
N ILE A 26 8.78 -13.11 27.05
CA ILE A 26 10.19 -13.42 26.81
C ILE A 26 10.42 -14.84 27.30
N PHE A 27 9.99 -15.84 26.53
CA PHE A 27 10.33 -17.22 26.81
C PHE A 27 11.64 -17.54 26.09
N GLU A 28 12.66 -17.91 26.87
CA GLU A 28 13.76 -18.71 26.34
C GLU A 28 13.15 -20.03 25.88
N VAL A 29 13.28 -20.36 24.60
CA VAL A 29 12.94 -21.70 24.12
C VAL A 29 13.85 -22.69 24.87
N PRO A 30 13.30 -23.55 25.74
CA PRO A 30 14.12 -24.45 26.54
C PRO A 30 14.75 -25.54 25.67
N ASN A 31 15.91 -26.06 26.06
CA ASN A 31 16.64 -27.16 25.38
C ASN A 31 17.10 -26.89 23.94
N ILE A 32 17.42 -25.64 23.61
CA ILE A 32 17.98 -25.28 22.30
C ILE A 32 19.48 -25.01 22.40
N ASP A 33 20.24 -25.56 21.45
CA ASP A 33 21.65 -25.28 21.32
C ASP A 33 21.90 -23.76 21.19
N LYS A 34 22.94 -23.25 21.87
CA LYS A 34 23.22 -21.81 21.93
C LYS A 34 23.40 -21.19 20.54
N LYS A 35 23.97 -21.92 19.58
CA LYS A 35 24.12 -21.46 18.20
C LYS A 35 22.76 -21.41 17.52
N LEU A 36 21.95 -22.46 17.63
CA LEU A 36 20.61 -22.51 17.04
C LEU A 36 19.71 -21.38 17.56
N LYS A 37 19.81 -21.06 18.85
CA LYS A 37 19.14 -19.91 19.46
C LYS A 37 19.60 -18.57 18.86
N ASN A 38 20.91 -18.37 18.69
CA ASN A 38 21.42 -17.14 18.10
C ASN A 38 20.97 -17.01 16.63
N ASP A 39 21.10 -18.08 15.86
CA ASP A 39 20.70 -18.12 14.45
C ASP A 39 19.19 -17.83 14.29
N MET A 40 18.34 -18.38 15.17
CA MET A 40 16.91 -18.08 15.21
C MET A 40 16.64 -16.61 15.56
N LEU A 41 17.34 -16.04 16.54
CA LEU A 41 17.14 -14.62 16.92
C LEU A 41 17.56 -13.67 15.79
N GLU A 42 18.65 -13.97 15.08
CA GLU A 42 19.09 -13.22 13.91
C GLU A 42 18.06 -13.33 12.77
N PHE A 43 17.53 -14.52 12.51
CA PHE A 43 16.45 -14.73 11.54
C PHE A 43 15.21 -13.90 11.88
N VAL A 44 14.72 -13.98 13.12
CA VAL A 44 13.54 -13.21 13.57
C VAL A 44 13.76 -11.70 13.42
N LYS A 45 14.98 -11.22 13.71
CA LYS A 45 15.31 -9.81 13.53
C LYS A 45 15.25 -9.40 12.07
N ALA A 46 15.79 -10.22 11.16
CA ALA A 46 15.73 -9.99 9.72
C ALA A 46 14.29 -10.04 9.18
N ASP A 47 13.50 -11.01 9.64
CA ASP A 47 12.08 -11.18 9.27
C ASP A 47 11.22 -9.97 9.67
N LYS A 48 11.41 -9.46 10.90
CA LYS A 48 10.75 -8.22 11.36
C LYS A 48 11.14 -7.01 10.51
N ALA A 49 12.43 -6.89 10.18
CA ALA A 49 12.92 -5.81 9.32
C ALA A 49 12.36 -5.90 7.89
N LEU A 50 12.24 -7.11 7.34
CA LEU A 50 11.63 -7.37 6.04
C LEU A 50 10.15 -6.99 6.04
N THR A 51 9.38 -7.46 7.03
CA THR A 51 7.95 -7.13 7.17
C THR A 51 7.74 -5.61 7.23
N GLN A 52 8.59 -4.89 7.97
CA GLN A 52 8.54 -3.43 8.04
C GLN A 52 8.90 -2.76 6.71
N ALA A 53 9.90 -3.28 5.98
CA ALA A 53 10.27 -2.77 4.67
C ALA A 53 9.14 -2.96 3.65
N GLU A 54 8.49 -4.12 3.64
CA GLU A 54 7.32 -4.41 2.78
C GLU A 54 6.16 -3.45 3.08
N ALA A 55 5.81 -3.25 4.36
CA ALA A 55 4.78 -2.30 4.74
C ALA A 55 5.09 -0.87 4.27
N ASN A 56 6.35 -0.44 4.38
CA ASN A 56 6.79 0.87 3.90
C ASN A 56 6.72 1.00 2.37
N LEU A 57 7.06 -0.06 1.63
CA LEU A 57 6.93 -0.09 0.18
C LEU A 57 5.46 -0.01 -0.25
N THR A 58 4.58 -0.83 0.35
CA THR A 58 3.14 -0.78 0.09
C THR A 58 2.56 0.61 0.38
N GLN A 59 2.95 1.23 1.49
CA GLN A 59 2.52 2.60 1.81
C GLN A 59 3.00 3.62 0.77
N LYS A 60 4.25 3.50 0.31
CA LYS A 60 4.80 4.37 -0.74
C LYS A 60 4.05 4.20 -2.06
N GLU A 61 3.76 2.97 -2.46
CA GLU A 61 2.99 2.67 -3.66
C GLU A 61 1.56 3.22 -3.59
N ALA A 62 0.90 3.09 -2.44
CA ALA A 62 -0.41 3.67 -2.19
C ALA A 62 -0.39 5.20 -2.31
N ASN A 63 0.62 5.85 -1.71
CA ASN A 63 0.79 7.31 -1.79
C ASN A 63 1.00 7.79 -3.24
N LEU A 64 1.87 7.13 -4.00
CA LEU A 64 2.11 7.46 -5.43
C LEU A 64 0.83 7.27 -6.27
N THR A 65 0.07 6.21 -6.00
CA THR A 65 -1.21 5.96 -6.67
C THR A 65 -2.22 7.06 -6.37
N GLN A 66 -2.33 7.48 -5.12
CA GLN A 66 -3.21 8.58 -4.73
C GLN A 66 -2.84 9.90 -5.39
N GLU A 67 -1.54 10.23 -5.46
CA GLU A 67 -1.05 11.44 -6.11
C GLU A 67 -1.41 11.47 -7.60
N LYS A 68 -1.25 10.34 -8.29
CA LYS A 68 -1.64 10.18 -9.69
C LYS A 68 -3.15 10.37 -9.90
N VAL A 69 -3.96 9.78 -9.03
CA VAL A 69 -5.43 9.93 -9.07
C VAL A 69 -5.82 11.40 -8.87
N ASN A 70 -5.26 12.07 -7.86
CA ASN A 70 -5.55 13.48 -7.58
C ASN A 70 -5.21 14.36 -8.78
N THR A 71 -4.04 14.14 -9.40
CA THR A 71 -3.63 14.88 -10.61
C THR A 71 -4.62 14.67 -11.77
N SER A 72 -5.07 13.43 -11.99
CA SER A 72 -6.05 13.12 -13.05
C SER A 72 -7.40 13.78 -12.81
N ILE A 73 -7.89 13.79 -11.57
CA ILE A 73 -9.17 14.44 -11.22
C ILE A 73 -9.10 15.94 -11.46
N ILE A 74 -8.00 16.58 -11.06
CA ILE A 74 -7.77 18.01 -11.27
C ILE A 74 -7.79 18.32 -12.77
N GLN A 75 -7.03 17.58 -13.58
CA GLN A 75 -6.99 17.75 -15.03
C GLN A 75 -8.37 17.59 -15.68
N GLN A 76 -9.11 16.54 -15.30
CA GLN A 76 -10.46 16.31 -15.82
C GLN A 76 -11.42 17.44 -15.44
N THR A 77 -11.35 17.94 -14.21
CA THR A 77 -12.20 19.04 -13.73
C THR A 77 -11.96 20.32 -14.54
N TYR A 78 -10.69 20.64 -14.82
CA TYR A 78 -10.34 21.78 -15.66
C TYR A 78 -10.85 21.61 -17.10
N SER A 79 -10.67 20.43 -17.71
CA SER A 79 -11.16 20.17 -19.07
C SER A 79 -12.68 20.27 -19.15
N THR A 80 -13.41 19.69 -18.20
CA THR A 80 -14.88 19.73 -18.17
C THR A 80 -15.41 21.15 -17.98
N SER A 81 -14.80 21.93 -17.08
CA SER A 81 -15.18 23.34 -16.87
C SER A 81 -14.99 24.15 -18.14
N SER A 82 -13.85 23.97 -18.84
CA SER A 82 -13.58 24.68 -20.09
C SER A 82 -14.59 24.34 -21.19
N THR A 83 -14.93 23.06 -21.34
CA THR A 83 -15.93 22.61 -22.31
C THR A 83 -17.32 23.16 -21.98
N SER A 84 -17.70 23.11 -20.70
CA SER A 84 -19.00 23.62 -20.24
C SER A 84 -19.15 25.12 -20.50
N SER A 85 -18.11 25.92 -20.22
CA SER A 85 -18.11 27.36 -20.51
C SER A 85 -18.26 27.64 -22.01
N LYS A 86 -17.59 26.85 -22.88
CA LYS A 86 -17.72 27.01 -24.34
C LYS A 86 -19.13 26.71 -24.83
N ILE A 87 -19.76 25.64 -24.32
CA ILE A 87 -21.14 25.28 -24.66
C ILE A 87 -22.09 26.39 -24.25
N PHE A 88 -22.00 26.84 -22.99
CA PHE A 88 -22.85 27.94 -22.49
C PHE A 88 -22.72 29.20 -23.34
N SER A 89 -21.48 29.61 -23.68
CA SER A 89 -21.29 30.75 -24.58
C SER A 89 -21.97 30.52 -25.94
N GLN A 90 -21.83 29.33 -26.53
CA GLN A 90 -22.43 29.02 -27.82
C GLN A 90 -23.96 29.02 -27.79
N GLU A 91 -24.58 28.47 -26.75
CA GLU A 91 -26.03 28.49 -26.54
C GLU A 91 -26.57 29.92 -26.41
N VAL A 92 -25.92 30.76 -25.59
CA VAL A 92 -26.29 32.18 -25.44
C VAL A 92 -26.24 32.93 -26.78
N PHE A 93 -25.23 32.68 -27.62
CA PHE A 93 -25.16 33.32 -28.94
C PHE A 93 -26.27 32.81 -29.88
N GLN A 94 -26.61 31.52 -29.86
CA GLN A 94 -27.69 30.98 -30.69
C GLN A 94 -29.06 31.55 -30.28
N GLU A 95 -29.34 31.69 -28.98
CA GLU A 95 -30.59 32.29 -28.50
C GLU A 95 -30.74 33.75 -28.97
N ILE A 96 -29.67 34.55 -28.88
CA ILE A 96 -29.67 35.92 -29.38
C ILE A 96 -29.93 35.93 -30.89
N ASP A 97 -29.26 35.09 -31.68
CA ASP A 97 -29.45 35.06 -33.14
C ASP A 97 -30.89 34.65 -33.53
N ASP A 98 -31.51 33.73 -32.81
CA ASP A 98 -32.90 33.30 -33.06
C ASP A 98 -33.93 34.38 -32.69
N ASP A 99 -33.70 35.18 -31.63
CA ASP A 99 -34.57 36.30 -31.25
C ASP A 99 -34.58 37.45 -32.28
N PHE A 100 -33.55 37.53 -33.13
CA PHE A 100 -33.44 38.54 -34.20
C PHE A 100 -33.80 38.00 -35.60
N LYS A 101 -34.34 36.78 -35.72
CA LYS A 101 -34.83 36.28 -37.01
C LYS A 101 -36.05 37.07 -37.50
N PRO A 102 -36.10 37.44 -38.80
CA PRO A 102 -37.28 38.10 -39.36
C PRO A 102 -38.51 37.20 -39.26
N ILE A 103 -39.66 37.79 -38.90
CA ILE A 103 -40.96 37.12 -38.89
C ILE A 103 -41.49 37.14 -40.32
N ASP A 104 -41.75 35.96 -40.90
CA ASP A 104 -42.36 35.79 -42.22
C ASP A 104 -43.80 36.34 -42.30
#